data_AF-A0A969UTY6-F1
#
_entry.id   AF-A0A969UTY6-F1
#
_cell.length_a   1.000
_cell.length_b   1.000
_cell.length_c   1.000
_cell.angle_alpha   90.00
_cell.angle_beta   90.00
_cell.angle_gamma   90.00
#
_symmetry.space_group_name_H-M   'P 1'
#
loop_
_entity.id
_entity.type
_entity.pdbx_description
1 polymer ?
#
loop_
_entity_poly.entity_id
_entity_poly.type
_entity_poly.pdbx_seq_one_letter_code
_entity_poly.pdbx_strand_id
1 'polypeptide(L)' 'MVTLDQLISEATALPDADKAILIDKIMESMTRQIDQDILMAGVQKAQERMAEIDSGAVQTISGEMALSIHDSNL' A
#
# COMPACT_ATOMS: atom_id res chain seq x y z
N MET A 1 14.98 -22.70 -19.03
CA MET A 1 15.14 -21.42 -18.30
C MET A 1 15.37 -20.37 -19.35
N VAL A 2 14.50 -19.37 -19.48
CA VAL A 2 14.65 -18.30 -20.47
C VAL A 2 15.58 -17.23 -19.87
N THR A 3 16.48 -16.66 -20.67
CA THR A 3 17.34 -15.56 -20.20
C THR A 3 16.55 -14.26 -20.13
N LEU A 4 17.03 -13.29 -19.34
CA LEU A 4 16.40 -11.98 -19.26
C LEU A 4 16.36 -11.30 -20.63
N ASP A 5 17.45 -11.35 -21.40
CA ASP A 5 17.54 -10.75 -22.72
C ASP A 5 16.53 -11.37 -23.70
N GLN A 6 16.33 -12.68 -23.63
CA GLN A 6 15.34 -13.35 -24.46
C GLN A 6 13.91 -12.97 -24.07
N LEU A 7 13.62 -12.83 -22.77
CA LEU A 7 12.33 -12.34 -22.29
C LEU A 7 12.05 -10.90 -22.74
N ILE A 8 13.05 -10.03 -22.71
CA ILE A 8 12.95 -8.64 -23.19
C ILE A 8 12.71 -8.62 -24.70
N SER A 9 13.44 -9.45 -25.46
CA SER A 9 13.25 -9.57 -26.90
C SER A 9 11.83 -10.02 -27.25
N GLU A 10 11.28 -10.99 -26.53
CA GLU A 10 9.91 -11.47 -26.75
C GLU A 10 8.87 -10.42 -26.35
N ALA A 11 9.05 -9.74 -25.21
CA ALA A 11 8.16 -8.67 -24.75
C ALA A 11 8.14 -7.45 -25.70
N THR A 12 9.29 -7.09 -26.26
CA THR A 12 9.40 -5.95 -27.20
C THR A 12 8.85 -6.27 -28.58
N ALA A 13 8.78 -7.55 -28.97
CA ALA A 13 8.19 -8.01 -30.21
C ALA A 13 6.65 -8.10 -30.18
N LEU A 14 6.02 -7.95 -29.01
CA LEU A 14 4.57 -7.98 -28.88
C LEU A 14 3.88 -6.81 -29.64
N PRO A 15 2.63 -6.99 -30.10
CA PRO A 15 1.77 -5.88 -30.50
C PRO A 15 1.61 -4.87 -29.36
N ASP A 16 1.41 -3.59 -29.67
CA ASP A 16 1.35 -2.53 -28.66
C ASP A 16 0.19 -2.71 -27.65
N ALA A 17 -0.92 -3.31 -28.08
CA ALA A 17 -2.03 -3.67 -27.18
C ALA A 17 -1.61 -4.72 -26.14
N ASP A 18 -0.84 -5.73 -26.54
CA ASP A 18 -0.37 -6.80 -25.64
C ASP A 18 0.75 -6.30 -24.73
N LYS A 19 1.59 -5.37 -25.21
CA LYS A 19 2.58 -4.67 -24.38
C LYS A 19 1.91 -3.90 -23.25
N ALA A 20 0.82 -3.20 -23.51
CA ALA A 20 0.08 -2.46 -22.48
C ALA A 20 -0.41 -3.41 -21.37
N ILE A 21 -0.99 -4.55 -21.75
CA ILE A 21 -1.44 -5.59 -20.80
C ILE A 21 -0.26 -6.14 -19.98
N LEU A 22 0.89 -6.38 -20.63
CA LEU A 22 2.10 -6.86 -19.96
C LEU A 22 2.62 -5.83 -18.94
N ILE A 23 2.67 -4.55 -19.31
CA ILE A 23 3.09 -3.46 -18.42
C ILE A 23 2.18 -3.39 -17.19
N ASP A 24 0.85 -3.44 -17.37
CA ASP A 24 -0.10 -3.42 -16.26
C ASP A 24 0.13 -4.58 -15.29
N LYS A 25 0.35 -5.80 -15.81
CA LYS A 25 0.62 -6.98 -14.97
C LYS A 25 1.94 -6.89 -14.22
N ILE A 26 2.99 -6.33 -14.85
CA ILE A 26 4.28 -6.11 -14.19
C ILE A 26 4.12 -5.09 -13.06
N MET A 27 3.45 -3.97 -13.29
CA MET A 27 3.17 -2.97 -12.26
C MET A 27 2.32 -3.54 -11.11
N GLU A 28 1.30 -4.34 -11.42
CA GLU A 28 0.49 -5.05 -10.42
C GLU A 28 1.35 -5.99 -9.57
N SER A 29 2.29 -6.73 -10.19
CA SER A 29 3.20 -7.63 -9.47
C SER A 29 4.12 -6.88 -8.49
N MET A 30 4.53 -5.66 -8.83
CA MET A 30 5.32 -4.80 -7.95
C MET A 30 4.47 -4.21 -6.82
N THR A 31 3.19 -3.96 -7.07
CA THR A 31 2.25 -3.46 -6.05
C THR A 31 1.89 -4.54 -5.04
N ARG A 32 1.88 -5.82 -5.43
CA ARG A 32 1.74 -6.95 -4.50
C ARG A 32 2.94 -7.14 -3.58
N GLN A 33 4.06 -6.48 -3.88
CA GLN A 33 5.15 -6.31 -2.93
C GLN A 33 4.78 -5.16 -1.97
N ILE A 34 3.60 -5.24 -1.34
CA ILE A 34 3.39 -4.55 -0.07
C ILE A 34 4.49 -5.10 0.82
N ASP A 35 5.38 -4.22 1.26
CA ASP A 35 6.39 -4.57 2.24
C ASP A 35 5.66 -5.17 3.44
N GLN A 36 5.74 -6.48 3.56
CA GLN A 36 4.99 -7.25 4.53
C GLN A 36 5.39 -6.83 5.95
N ASP A 37 6.62 -6.32 6.12
CA ASP A 37 7.11 -5.79 7.39
C ASP A 37 6.42 -4.45 7.69
N ILE A 38 6.26 -3.56 6.70
CA ILE A 38 5.50 -2.31 6.85
C ILE A 38 4.03 -2.60 7.19
N LEU A 39 3.41 -3.55 6.50
CA LEU A 39 2.03 -3.93 6.76
C LEU A 39 1.86 -4.51 8.17
N MET A 40 2.75 -5.43 8.56
CA MET A 40 2.73 -6.03 9.90
C MET A 40 2.97 -4.99 10.98
N ALA A 41 3.90 -4.05 10.77
CA ALA A 41 4.12 -2.93 11.68
C ALA A 41 2.88 -2.04 11.81
N GLY A 42 2.17 -1.78 10.71
CA GLY A 42 0.90 -1.05 10.72
C GLY A 42 -0.20 -1.77 11.51
N VAL A 43 -0.34 -3.09 11.29
CA VAL A 43 -1.32 -3.93 12.01
C VAL A 43 -1.02 -3.97 13.51
N GLN A 44 0.25 -4.20 13.88
CA GLN A 44 0.69 -4.19 15.27
C GLN A 44 0.37 -2.85 15.93
N LYS A 45 0.65 -1.73 15.24
CA LYS A 45 0.38 -0.41 15.79
C LYS A 45 -1.10 -0.14 15.97
N ALA A 46 -1.94 -0.57 15.03
CA ALA A 46 -3.38 -0.43 15.14
C ALA A 46 -3.93 -1.20 16.35
N GLN A 47 -3.47 -2.44 16.58
CA GLN A 47 -3.86 -3.26 17.73
C GLN A 47 -3.47 -2.61 19.06
N GLU A 48 -2.25 -2.06 19.16
CA GLU A 48 -1.81 -1.31 20.35
C GLU A 48 -2.75 -0.13 20.64
N ARG A 49 -3.09 0.67 19.62
CA ARG A 49 -3.98 1.83 19.79
C ARG A 49 -5.39 1.42 20.19
N MET A 50 -5.91 0.32 19.65
CA MET A 50 -7.19 -0.23 20.10
C MET A 50 -7.14 -0.62 21.58
N ALA A 51 -6.09 -1.30 22.02
CA ALA A 51 -5.95 -1.69 23.43
C ALA A 51 -5.83 -0.48 24.38
N GLU A 52 -5.14 0.58 23.97
CA GLU A 52 -5.06 1.84 24.73
C GLU A 52 -6.45 2.51 24.86
N ILE A 53 -7.27 2.48 23.81
CA ILE A 53 -8.65 2.98 23.83
C ILE A 53 -9.51 2.13 24.76
N ASP A 54 -9.49 0.80 24.58
CA ASP A 54 -10.32 -0.13 25.34
C ASP A 54 -9.99 -0.14 26.84
N SER A 55 -8.71 0.06 27.19
CA SER A 55 -8.26 0.17 28.58
C SER A 55 -8.54 1.55 29.21
N GLY A 56 -8.96 2.54 28.41
CA GLY A 56 -9.11 3.93 28.87
C GLY A 56 -7.79 4.62 29.18
N ALA A 57 -6.66 4.09 28.69
CA ALA A 57 -5.34 4.70 28.85
C ALA A 57 -5.20 6.03 28.07
N VAL A 58 -6.07 6.24 27.07
CA VAL A 58 -6.16 7.46 26.27
C VAL A 58 -7.58 8.03 26.31
N GLN A 59 -7.68 9.35 26.17
CA GLN A 59 -8.97 10.01 25.99
C GLN A 59 -9.24 10.18 24.49
N THR A 60 -10.33 9.59 24.02
CA THR A 60 -10.80 9.78 22.64
C THR A 60 -11.47 11.14 22.50
N ILE A 61 -11.23 11.82 21.38
CA ILE A 61 -12.06 12.91 20.92
C ILE A 61 -12.99 12.40 19.82
N SER A 62 -14.11 13.08 19.63
CA SER A 62 -15.04 12.79 18.57
C SER A 62 -14.47 13.29 17.20
N GLY A 63 -14.91 12.71 16.09
CA GLY A 63 -14.27 12.90 14.77
C GLY A 63 -14.46 14.31 14.18
N GLU A 64 -15.66 14.84 14.30
CA GLU A 64 -16.01 16.26 14.05
C GLU A 64 -15.14 17.29 14.82
N MET A 65 -14.77 17.01 16.08
CA MET A 65 -13.84 17.81 16.88
C MET A 65 -12.42 17.68 16.32
N ALA A 66 -11.98 16.47 16.00
CA ALA A 66 -10.68 16.22 15.39
C ALA A 66 -10.52 16.99 14.05
N LEU A 67 -11.56 16.99 13.22
CA LEU A 67 -11.58 17.73 11.95
C LEU A 67 -11.55 19.25 12.18
N SER A 68 -12.31 19.77 13.15
CA SER A 68 -12.31 21.21 13.45
C SER A 68 -10.96 21.74 13.98
N ILE A 69 -10.19 20.90 14.67
CA ILE A 69 -8.84 21.23 15.15
C ILE A 69 -7.85 21.30 13.98
N HIS A 70 -8.03 20.47 12.95
CA HIS A 70 -7.19 20.50 11.75
C HIS A 70 -7.34 21.82 11.01
N ASP A 71 -8.58 22.31 10.86
CA ASP A 71 -8.88 23.56 10.16
C ASP A 71 -8.48 24.82 10.94
N SER A 72 -8.21 24.70 12.25
CA SER A 72 -7.82 25.82 13.13
C SER A 72 -6.30 26.04 13.23
N ASN A 73 -5.49 25.15 12.64
CA ASN A 73 -4.02 25.21 12.64
C ASN A 73 -3.42 25.56 11.26
N LEU A 74 -4.26 26.07 10.34
CA LEU A 74 -3.90 26.69 9.06
C LEU A 74 -4.23 28.19 9.12
#